data_AF-A0A2A3LWI6-F1
#
_entry.id   AF-A0A2A3LWI6-F1
#
_cell.length_a   1.000
_cell.length_b   1.000
_cell.length_c   1.000
_cell.angle_alpha   90.00
_cell.angle_beta   90.00
_cell.angle_gamma   90.00
#
_symmetry.space_group_name_H-M   'P 1'
#
loop_
_entity.id
_entity.type
_entity.pdbx_description
1 polymer ?
#
loop_
_entity_poly.entity_id
_entity_poly.type
_entity_poly.pdbx_seq_one_letter_code
_entity_poly.pdbx_strand_id
1 'polypeptide(L)'
;MRIDFQSGAIEINGGSAAGGGLPSEPQMINVTAGQWSECDLPSNAIEYYKFIGEQVMRIPIEHRDSAEFSTEDISFDRDGSDVRTRLTYQRLETAEEAKARASLPADSVVISERGDATITSRGRVVVRLGCWNDDEQPAEQPFAVEGDQVFINQALIDPAMWSLKMSLNSQGQYVAAGIGYGIDPTQGEAKDGQRKIDRAIEKGDATEILSLIADQIARADLGQDLRDAIAKIANPTETIRQVIRDEFKPGGLLHRR
;
A
#
# COMPACT_ATOMS: atom_id res chain seq x y z
N MET A 1 -19.91 4.90 8.76
CA MET A 1 -19.67 5.88 7.68
C MET A 1 -20.63 7.04 7.88
N ARG A 2 -20.11 8.27 7.92
CA ARG A 2 -20.88 9.50 8.03
C ARG A 2 -20.52 10.40 6.84
N ILE A 3 -21.54 11.01 6.25
CA ILE A 3 -21.38 11.97 5.15
C ILE A 3 -21.97 13.28 5.64
N ASP A 4 -21.19 14.35 5.60
CA ASP A 4 -21.69 15.71 5.78
C ASP A 4 -22.13 16.25 4.42
N PHE A 5 -23.43 16.48 4.26
CA PHE A 5 -23.98 16.97 3.00
C PHE A 5 -23.81 18.48 2.79
N GLN A 6 -23.46 19.23 3.84
CA GLN A 6 -23.13 20.66 3.73
C GLN A 6 -21.68 20.88 3.37
N SER A 7 -20.79 20.04 3.91
CA SER A 7 -19.35 20.16 3.73
C SER A 7 -18.72 19.03 2.92
N GLY A 8 -19.50 18.24 2.16
CA GLY A 8 -19.00 17.17 1.27
C GLY A 8 -18.11 16.09 1.92
N ALA A 9 -17.87 16.17 3.22
CA ALA A 9 -16.85 15.40 3.92
C ALA A 9 -17.34 13.98 4.20
N ILE A 10 -16.46 13.02 4.00
CA ILE A 10 -16.75 11.61 4.23
C ILE A 10 -15.86 11.11 5.36
N GLU A 11 -16.49 10.56 6.39
CA GLU A 11 -15.82 9.95 7.53
C GLU A 11 -16.15 8.46 7.58
N ILE A 12 -15.10 7.63 7.55
CA ILE A 12 -15.19 6.18 7.72
C ILE A 12 -14.54 5.84 9.05
N ASN A 13 -15.35 5.39 10.01
CA ASN A 13 -14.88 4.94 11.31
C ASN A 13 -14.71 3.42 11.30
N GLY A 14 -13.59 2.93 11.83
CA GLY A 14 -13.28 1.52 12.01
C GLY A 14 -14.00 0.86 13.19
N GLY A 15 -14.72 1.64 14.01
CA GLY A 15 -15.68 1.10 14.98
C GLY A 15 -16.92 0.56 14.25
N SER A 16 -17.53 -0.52 14.77
CA SER A 16 -18.75 -1.08 14.19
C SER A 16 -19.77 0.03 13.92
N ALA A 17 -20.53 -0.08 12.82
CA ALA A 17 -21.45 0.96 12.32
C ALA A 17 -22.52 1.44 13.33
N ALA A 18 -22.61 0.84 14.51
CA ALA A 18 -23.40 1.30 15.64
C ALA A 18 -22.56 2.15 16.61
N GLY A 19 -22.30 3.42 16.26
CA GLY A 19 -22.03 4.56 17.15
C GLY A 19 -21.34 4.37 18.53
N GLY A 20 -20.42 3.42 18.69
CA GLY A 20 -19.83 3.07 19.98
C GLY A 20 -18.37 2.70 19.81
N GLY A 21 -17.54 3.13 20.77
CA GLY A 21 -16.11 2.79 20.83
C GLY A 21 -15.86 1.29 20.84
N LEU A 22 -14.58 0.90 20.84
CA LEU A 22 -14.20 -0.51 20.92
C LEU A 22 -14.87 -1.17 22.15
N PRO A 23 -15.30 -2.45 22.06
CA PRO A 23 -16.05 -3.11 23.14
C PRO A 23 -15.31 -3.02 24.48
N SER A 24 -15.95 -2.57 25.56
CA SER A 24 -15.25 -2.44 26.84
C SER A 24 -14.98 -3.78 27.54
N GLU A 25 -15.60 -4.86 27.08
CA GLU A 25 -15.46 -6.19 27.67
C GLU A 25 -14.13 -6.84 27.23
N PRO A 26 -13.46 -7.58 28.14
CA PRO A 26 -12.31 -8.40 27.80
C PRO A 26 -12.62 -9.40 26.70
N GLN A 27 -11.73 -9.48 25.71
CA GLN A 27 -11.84 -10.41 24.58
C GLN A 27 -10.66 -11.38 24.56
N MET A 28 -10.82 -12.50 23.86
CA MET A 28 -9.73 -13.43 23.60
C MET A 28 -8.71 -12.78 22.65
N ILE A 29 -7.44 -12.80 23.04
CA ILE A 29 -6.33 -12.25 22.25
C ILE A 29 -5.25 -13.29 22.01
N ASN A 30 -4.56 -13.14 20.88
CA ASN A 30 -3.30 -13.82 20.59
C ASN A 30 -2.16 -12.96 21.14
N VAL A 31 -1.43 -13.48 22.10
CA VAL A 31 -0.26 -12.83 22.70
C VAL A 31 1.00 -13.42 22.08
N THR A 32 1.87 -12.58 21.55
CA THR A 32 3.21 -12.98 21.10
C THR A 32 4.14 -13.08 22.30
N ALA A 33 4.50 -14.31 22.67
CA ALA A 33 5.45 -14.58 23.75
C ALA A 33 6.91 -14.41 23.30
N GLY A 34 7.18 -14.57 22.00
CA GLY A 34 8.51 -14.33 21.43
C GLY A 34 8.51 -14.37 19.91
N GLN A 35 9.52 -13.73 19.32
CA GLN A 35 9.74 -13.70 17.88
C GLN A 35 11.25 -13.63 17.63
N TRP A 36 11.75 -14.46 16.72
CA TRP A 36 13.17 -14.62 16.43
C TRP A 36 13.38 -14.74 14.92
N SER A 37 14.44 -14.12 14.41
CA SER A 37 14.94 -14.46 13.07
C SER A 37 15.50 -15.88 13.09
N GLU A 38 15.56 -16.54 11.93
CA GLU A 38 16.27 -17.80 11.76
C GLU A 38 17.71 -17.73 12.28
N CYS A 39 18.39 -16.58 12.10
CA CYS A 39 19.75 -16.36 12.59
C CYS A 39 19.87 -16.26 14.12
N ASP A 40 18.79 -15.89 14.82
CA ASP A 40 18.77 -15.76 16.28
C ASP A 40 18.52 -17.10 16.98
N LEU A 41 18.04 -18.09 16.22
CA LEU A 41 17.73 -19.41 16.75
C LEU A 41 18.98 -20.29 16.78
N PRO A 42 19.21 -21.07 17.86
CA PRO A 42 20.34 -21.98 17.91
C PRO A 42 20.30 -22.98 16.75
N SER A 43 21.38 -23.08 15.97
CA SER A 43 21.44 -24.03 14.85
C SER A 43 21.62 -25.48 15.32
N ASN A 44 22.14 -25.69 16.54
CA ASN A 44 22.27 -27.03 17.11
C ASN A 44 20.90 -27.53 17.59
N ALA A 45 20.50 -28.74 17.18
CA ALA A 45 19.19 -29.30 17.50
C ALA A 45 18.91 -29.40 19.01
N ILE A 46 19.89 -29.79 19.83
CA ILE A 46 19.70 -29.93 21.29
C ILE A 46 19.54 -28.56 21.95
N GLU A 47 20.35 -27.59 21.56
CA GLU A 47 20.24 -26.22 22.06
C GLU A 47 18.95 -25.55 21.60
N TYR A 48 18.52 -25.82 20.37
CA TYR A 48 17.25 -25.37 19.82
C TYR A 48 16.07 -25.92 20.63
N TYR A 49 16.01 -27.24 20.86
CA TYR A 49 14.94 -27.85 21.66
C TYR A 49 14.91 -27.29 23.08
N LYS A 50 16.09 -27.11 23.70
CA LYS A 50 16.20 -26.51 25.03
C LYS A 50 15.66 -25.08 25.03
N PHE A 51 16.10 -24.26 24.08
CA PHE A 51 15.67 -22.87 23.94
C PHE A 51 14.16 -22.77 23.77
N ILE A 52 13.59 -23.51 22.82
CA ILE A 52 12.14 -23.53 22.54
C ILE A 52 11.35 -23.99 23.77
N GLY A 53 11.80 -25.06 24.44
CA GLY A 53 11.19 -25.54 25.68
C GLY A 53 11.20 -24.48 26.78
N GLU A 54 12.31 -23.77 26.96
CA GLU A 54 12.41 -22.66 27.92
C GLU A 54 11.43 -21.52 27.59
N GLN A 55 11.25 -21.15 26.32
CA GLN A 55 10.30 -20.11 25.93
C GLN A 55 8.85 -20.53 26.19
N VAL A 56 8.47 -21.78 25.89
CA VAL A 56 7.13 -22.30 26.20
C VAL A 56 6.88 -22.32 27.71
N MET A 57 7.89 -22.68 28.50
CA MET A 57 7.76 -22.74 29.96
C MET A 57 7.63 -21.35 30.61
N ARG A 58 7.97 -20.26 29.91
CA ARG A 58 7.70 -18.88 30.37
C ARG A 58 6.23 -18.48 30.22
N ILE A 59 5.49 -19.14 29.33
CA ILE A 59 4.05 -18.91 29.20
C ILE A 59 3.33 -19.45 30.46
N PRO A 60 2.36 -18.72 31.03
CA PRO A 60 1.56 -19.20 32.16
C PRO A 60 0.95 -20.56 31.88
N ILE A 61 0.95 -21.46 32.88
CA ILE A 61 0.59 -22.87 32.70
C ILE A 61 -0.82 -23.05 32.14
N GLU A 62 -1.74 -22.17 32.53
CA GLU A 62 -3.14 -22.10 32.11
C GLU A 62 -3.32 -21.75 30.61
N HIS A 63 -2.28 -21.28 29.93
CA HIS A 63 -2.35 -20.88 28.52
C HIS A 63 -1.44 -21.70 27.60
N ARG A 64 -0.58 -22.57 28.16
CA ARG A 64 0.39 -23.35 27.38
C ARG A 64 -0.26 -24.28 26.35
N ASP A 65 -1.46 -24.78 26.64
CA ASP A 65 -2.19 -25.66 25.72
C ASP A 65 -2.62 -24.97 24.42
N SER A 66 -2.68 -23.63 24.44
CA SER A 66 -2.97 -22.80 23.26
C SER A 66 -1.70 -22.23 22.60
N ALA A 67 -0.52 -22.59 23.11
CA ALA A 67 0.72 -22.04 22.60
C ALA A 67 1.11 -22.68 21.27
N GLU A 68 1.36 -21.86 20.27
CA GLU A 68 1.67 -22.28 18.90
C GLU A 68 2.92 -21.57 18.36
N PHE A 69 3.74 -22.33 17.66
CA PHE A 69 4.84 -21.79 16.86
C PHE A 69 4.38 -21.62 15.40
N SER A 70 4.65 -20.47 14.81
CA SER A 70 4.56 -20.25 13.38
C SER A 70 5.90 -19.78 12.83
N THR A 71 6.24 -20.22 11.61
CA THR A 71 7.42 -19.74 10.89
C THR A 71 6.95 -19.15 9.57
N GLU A 72 7.26 -17.88 9.36
CA GLU A 72 6.81 -17.09 8.22
C GLU A 72 8.03 -16.48 7.52
N ASP A 73 8.07 -16.58 6.19
CA ASP A 73 8.99 -15.81 5.36
C ASP A 73 8.33 -14.48 5.02
N ILE A 74 8.92 -13.39 5.52
CA ILE A 74 8.43 -12.03 5.29
C ILE A 74 9.33 -11.24 4.34
N SER A 75 10.18 -11.93 3.57
CA SER A 75 10.99 -11.29 2.54
C SER A 75 10.11 -10.79 1.39
N PHE A 76 10.33 -9.54 1.00
CA PHE A 76 9.71 -8.93 -0.20
C PHE A 76 10.75 -8.57 -1.28
N ASP A 77 12.05 -8.71 -0.99
CA ASP A 77 13.15 -8.20 -1.81
C ASP A 77 14.14 -9.31 -2.25
N ARG A 78 14.97 -8.99 -3.26
CA ARG A 78 15.90 -9.92 -3.93
C ARG A 78 17.14 -10.27 -3.09
N ASP A 79 17.42 -9.54 -2.02
CA ASP A 79 18.71 -9.53 -1.31
C ASP A 79 18.71 -10.17 0.09
N GLY A 80 17.58 -10.63 0.63
CA GLY A 80 17.58 -11.30 1.92
C GLY A 80 16.30 -12.04 2.27
N SER A 81 16.45 -13.31 2.66
CA SER A 81 15.39 -14.10 3.29
C SER A 81 15.25 -13.68 4.76
N ASP A 82 14.19 -12.93 5.11
CA ASP A 82 13.81 -12.66 6.50
C ASP A 82 12.77 -13.69 6.94
N VAL A 83 13.27 -14.87 7.33
CA VAL A 83 12.44 -15.93 7.91
C VAL A 83 12.38 -15.73 9.42
N ARG A 84 11.16 -15.66 9.96
CA ARG A 84 10.92 -15.44 11.39
C ARG A 84 10.07 -16.54 11.99
N THR A 85 10.48 -17.01 13.16
CA THR A 85 9.68 -17.91 13.99
C THR A 85 9.04 -17.11 15.13
N ARG A 86 7.75 -17.29 15.33
CA ARG A 86 6.96 -16.63 16.36
C ARG A 86 6.33 -17.67 17.28
N LEU A 87 6.36 -17.41 18.59
CA LEU A 87 5.61 -18.14 19.60
C LEU A 87 4.43 -17.29 20.05
N THR A 88 3.22 -17.80 19.89
CA THR A 88 1.99 -17.14 20.32
C THR A 88 1.18 -18.02 21.24
N TYR A 89 0.31 -17.44 22.06
CA TYR A 89 -0.68 -18.17 22.85
C TYR A 89 -1.95 -17.35 23.04
N GLN A 90 -3.04 -18.00 23.42
CA GLN A 90 -4.32 -17.35 23.66
C GLN A 90 -4.59 -17.10 25.13
N ARG A 91 -5.06 -15.89 25.44
CA ARG A 91 -5.65 -15.59 26.75
C ARG A 91 -6.74 -14.54 26.64
N LEU A 92 -7.54 -14.42 27.69
CA LEU A 92 -8.44 -13.29 27.85
C LEU A 92 -7.62 -12.03 28.15
N GLU A 93 -7.98 -10.90 27.55
CA GLU A 93 -7.49 -9.58 27.94
C GLU A 93 -7.69 -9.36 29.45
N THR A 94 -6.79 -8.62 30.09
CA THR A 94 -7.04 -8.13 31.44
C THR A 94 -8.08 -7.01 31.41
N ALA A 95 -8.73 -6.74 32.54
CA ALA A 95 -9.64 -5.60 32.65
C ALA A 95 -8.96 -4.25 32.35
N GLU A 96 -7.65 -4.14 32.64
CA GLU A 96 -6.85 -2.96 32.32
C GLU A 96 -6.59 -2.83 30.81
N GLU A 97 -6.27 -3.94 30.13
CA GLU A 97 -6.09 -3.97 28.67
C GLU A 97 -7.39 -3.66 27.93
N ALA A 98 -8.51 -4.23 28.39
CA ALA A 98 -9.83 -3.97 27.82
C ALA A 98 -10.23 -2.50 28.02
N LYS A 99 -9.95 -1.92 29.20
CA LYS A 99 -10.17 -0.50 29.49
C LYS A 99 -9.26 0.40 28.66
N ALA A 100 -7.98 0.03 28.50
CA ALA A 100 -7.04 0.75 27.65
C ALA A 100 -7.54 0.76 26.20
N ARG A 101 -7.97 -0.38 25.68
CA ARG A 101 -8.54 -0.52 24.34
C ARG A 101 -9.83 0.30 24.17
N ALA A 102 -10.73 0.26 25.14
CA ALA A 102 -11.96 1.07 25.11
C ALA A 102 -11.70 2.57 25.19
N SER A 103 -10.56 2.97 25.78
CA SER A 103 -10.15 4.38 25.85
C SER A 103 -9.44 4.88 24.60
N LEU A 104 -9.02 3.99 23.70
CA LEU A 104 -8.41 4.39 22.44
C LEU A 104 -9.49 4.92 21.49
N PRO A 105 -9.26 6.08 20.85
CA PRO A 105 -10.12 6.56 19.78
C PRO A 105 -10.18 5.52 18.66
N ALA A 106 -11.37 5.33 18.09
CA ALA A 106 -11.51 4.46 16.93
C ALA A 106 -10.64 4.96 15.78
N ASP A 107 -10.09 4.03 15.02
CA ASP A 107 -9.41 4.36 13.78
C ASP A 107 -10.42 5.03 12.84
N SER A 108 -9.97 6.07 12.13
CA SER A 108 -10.83 6.83 11.24
C SER A 108 -10.10 7.25 9.98
N VAL A 109 -10.84 7.32 8.89
CA VAL A 109 -10.43 7.96 7.65
C VAL A 109 -11.36 9.14 7.42
N VAL A 110 -10.80 10.33 7.31
CA VAL A 110 -11.54 11.56 7.02
C VAL A 110 -11.09 12.07 5.66
N ILE A 111 -12.04 12.21 4.74
CA ILE A 111 -11.83 12.78 3.41
C ILE A 111 -12.48 14.18 3.38
N SER A 112 -11.69 15.20 3.05
CA SER A 112 -12.13 16.60 2.93
C SER A 112 -12.79 16.87 1.57
N GLU A 113 -13.50 18.00 1.43
CA GLU A 113 -14.04 18.45 0.14
C GLU A 113 -12.98 18.62 -0.95
N ARG A 114 -11.75 18.90 -0.55
CA ARG A 114 -10.63 19.14 -1.48
C ARG A 114 -10.01 17.84 -1.99
N GLY A 115 -10.46 16.69 -1.48
CA GLY A 115 -9.90 15.37 -1.81
C GLY A 115 -8.76 14.95 -0.90
N ASP A 116 -8.40 15.76 0.10
CA ASP A 116 -7.39 15.41 1.09
C ASP A 116 -7.93 14.30 1.99
N ALA A 117 -7.09 13.33 2.32
CA ALA A 117 -7.47 12.25 3.22
C ALA A 117 -6.51 12.16 4.41
N THR A 118 -7.08 12.08 5.61
CA THR A 118 -6.34 11.86 6.85
C THR A 118 -6.74 10.51 7.43
N ILE A 119 -5.75 9.64 7.63
CA ILE A 119 -5.93 8.36 8.32
C ILE A 119 -5.42 8.53 9.75
N THR A 120 -6.32 8.30 10.70
CA THR A 120 -6.04 8.30 12.13
C THR A 120 -6.10 6.87 12.64
N SER A 121 -5.05 6.42 13.31
CA SER A 121 -5.10 5.17 14.09
C SER A 121 -4.88 5.46 15.56
N ARG A 122 -5.73 4.89 16.42
CA ARG A 122 -5.63 5.02 17.89
C ARG A 122 -5.53 6.48 18.36
N GLY A 123 -6.20 7.39 17.65
CA GLY A 123 -6.18 8.83 17.94
C GLY A 123 -4.98 9.61 17.43
N ARG A 124 -4.03 8.98 16.72
CA ARG A 124 -2.88 9.64 16.09
C ARG A 124 -3.03 9.64 14.59
N VAL A 125 -2.70 10.77 13.95
CA VAL A 125 -2.62 10.82 12.49
C VAL A 125 -1.42 9.98 12.06
N VAL A 126 -1.66 8.96 11.24
CA VAL A 126 -0.62 8.05 10.72
C VAL A 126 -0.36 8.27 9.24
N VAL A 127 -1.34 8.77 8.49
CA VAL A 127 -1.18 9.12 7.08
C VAL A 127 -1.91 10.41 6.77
N ARG A 128 -1.26 11.30 6.01
CA ARG A 128 -1.88 12.45 5.38
C ARG A 128 -1.66 12.39 3.86
N LEU A 129 -2.77 12.48 3.13
CA LEU A 129 -2.82 12.50 1.67
C LEU A 129 -3.35 13.87 1.25
N GLY A 130 -2.64 14.57 0.36
CA GLY A 130 -3.10 15.81 -0.29
C GLY A 130 -2.83 17.12 0.47
N CYS A 131 -2.40 17.09 1.73
CA CYS A 131 -2.27 18.31 2.54
C CYS A 131 -1.37 19.39 1.90
N TRP A 132 -1.99 20.52 1.55
CA TRP A 132 -1.35 21.83 1.41
C TRP A 132 -1.45 22.58 2.74
N ASN A 133 -0.31 22.83 3.37
CA ASN A 133 -0.10 24.05 4.13
C ASN A 133 1.24 24.61 3.64
N ASP A 134 1.20 25.82 3.09
CA ASP A 134 2.34 26.50 2.45
C ASP A 134 3.50 26.85 3.42
N ASP A 135 3.39 26.54 4.72
CA ASP A 135 4.34 27.03 5.72
C ASP A 135 5.05 25.96 6.58
N GLU A 136 4.69 24.67 6.54
CA GLU A 136 5.33 23.63 7.38
C GLU A 136 5.47 22.25 6.69
N GLN A 137 6.09 22.18 5.51
CA GLN A 137 6.91 21.03 5.08
C GLN A 137 7.58 21.37 3.73
N PRO A 138 8.86 21.07 3.52
CA PRO A 138 9.53 21.42 2.27
C PRO A 138 8.85 20.72 1.08
N ALA A 139 8.42 21.52 0.11
CA ALA A 139 7.85 21.13 -1.17
C ALA A 139 8.74 20.19 -2.03
N GLU A 140 9.89 19.73 -1.50
CA GLU A 140 10.93 19.04 -2.25
C GLU A 140 10.77 17.52 -2.28
N GLN A 141 9.97 16.90 -1.41
CA GLN A 141 9.80 15.44 -1.40
C GLN A 141 8.32 15.02 -1.52
N PRO A 142 7.92 14.35 -2.62
CA PRO A 142 6.52 13.96 -2.86
C PRO A 142 6.02 12.84 -1.94
N PHE A 143 6.95 12.17 -1.26
CA PHE A 143 6.74 11.14 -0.25
C PHE A 143 7.75 11.39 0.88
N ALA A 144 7.29 11.45 2.12
CA ALA A 144 8.16 11.56 3.29
C ALA A 144 7.65 10.68 4.44
N VAL A 145 8.59 10.11 5.20
CA VAL A 145 8.31 9.41 6.46
C VAL A 145 8.99 10.20 7.57
N GLU A 146 8.20 10.84 8.42
CA GLU A 146 8.69 11.57 9.59
C GLU A 146 8.13 10.93 10.86
N GLY A 147 9.00 10.29 11.65
CA GLY A 147 8.57 9.55 12.83
C GLY A 147 7.67 8.36 12.49
N ASP A 148 6.45 8.36 13.03
CA ASP A 148 5.40 7.36 12.81
C ASP A 148 4.37 7.78 11.75
N GLN A 149 4.66 8.84 10.97
CA GLN A 149 3.73 9.44 10.02
C GLN A 149 4.25 9.37 8.59
N VAL A 150 3.33 9.08 7.67
CA VAL A 150 3.58 9.10 6.24
C VAL A 150 2.88 10.31 5.62
N PHE A 151 3.64 11.08 4.86
CA PHE A 151 3.17 12.24 4.10
C PHE A 151 3.26 11.92 2.63
N ILE A 152 2.12 12.06 1.93
CA ILE A 152 2.06 11.94 0.48
C ILE A 152 1.40 13.22 -0.04
N ASN A 153 2.14 13.95 -0.86
CA ASN A 153 1.65 15.20 -1.43
C ASN A 153 0.95 14.99 -2.78
N GLN A 154 0.36 16.07 -3.29
CA GLN A 154 -0.34 16.07 -4.57
C GLN A 154 0.55 15.68 -5.75
N ALA A 155 1.87 15.90 -5.71
CA ALA A 155 2.76 15.53 -6.82
C ALA A 155 2.95 13.99 -6.95
N LEU A 156 2.73 13.21 -5.88
CA LEU A 156 2.67 11.74 -5.96
C LEU A 156 1.23 11.23 -6.24
N ILE A 157 0.23 11.93 -5.72
CA ILE A 157 -1.20 11.54 -5.79
C ILE A 157 -1.85 11.96 -7.10
N ASP A 158 -1.31 13.01 -7.75
CA ASP A 158 -1.68 13.34 -9.12
C ASP A 158 -1.66 12.05 -9.90
N PRO A 159 -2.80 11.67 -10.49
CA PRO A 159 -3.00 10.34 -11.01
C PRO A 159 -1.80 10.08 -11.87
N ALA A 160 -0.97 9.14 -11.43
CA ALA A 160 0.15 8.71 -12.22
C ALA A 160 -0.49 8.43 -13.57
N MET A 161 -0.04 9.14 -14.60
CA MET A 161 -0.71 9.14 -15.89
C MET A 161 -0.68 7.75 -16.51
N TRP A 162 -0.34 6.69 -15.78
CA TRP A 162 -0.37 5.30 -16.16
C TRP A 162 -1.29 4.43 -15.29
N SER A 163 -1.93 3.46 -15.92
CA SER A 163 -2.75 2.42 -15.30
C SER A 163 -2.15 1.05 -15.58
N LEU A 164 -2.24 0.13 -14.63
CA LEU A 164 -1.82 -1.26 -14.83
C LEU A 164 -3.06 -2.12 -15.07
N LYS A 165 -3.20 -2.67 -16.29
CA LYS A 165 -4.26 -3.63 -16.59
C LYS A 165 -3.85 -4.98 -16.04
N MET A 166 -4.58 -5.48 -15.05
CA MET A 166 -4.41 -6.83 -14.53
C MET A 166 -5.38 -7.78 -15.24
N SER A 167 -4.93 -9.01 -15.54
CA SER A 167 -5.78 -10.08 -16.05
C SER A 167 -5.53 -11.37 -15.27
N LEU A 168 -6.56 -12.19 -15.11
CA LEU A 168 -6.39 -13.53 -14.56
C LEU A 168 -5.72 -14.45 -15.60
N ASN A 169 -4.63 -15.11 -15.21
CA ASN A 169 -4.06 -16.19 -16.00
C ASN A 169 -4.88 -17.47 -15.85
N SER A 170 -4.53 -18.52 -16.61
CA SER A 170 -5.20 -19.81 -16.57
C SER A 170 -5.11 -20.55 -15.22
N GLN A 171 -4.26 -20.08 -14.31
CA GLN A 171 -4.10 -20.60 -12.95
C GLN A 171 -4.86 -19.78 -11.90
N GLY A 172 -5.66 -18.78 -12.33
CA GLY A 172 -6.43 -17.94 -11.42
C GLY A 172 -5.61 -16.88 -10.69
N GLN A 173 -4.41 -16.56 -11.17
CA GLN A 173 -3.56 -15.51 -10.60
C GLN A 173 -3.69 -14.22 -11.42
N TYR A 174 -3.75 -13.08 -10.73
CA TYR A 174 -3.67 -11.78 -11.40
C TYR A 174 -2.25 -11.55 -11.94
N VAL A 175 -2.13 -11.34 -13.24
CA VAL A 175 -0.89 -10.96 -13.92
C VAL A 175 -1.05 -9.60 -14.59
N ALA A 176 0.03 -8.81 -14.62
CA ALA A 176 0.07 -7.56 -15.37
C ALA A 176 -0.02 -7.88 -16.87
N ALA A 177 -1.08 -7.42 -17.52
CA ALA A 177 -1.42 -7.69 -18.91
C ALA A 177 -1.38 -6.43 -19.80
N GLY A 178 -1.08 -5.28 -19.21
CA GLY A 178 -0.85 -4.05 -19.96
C GLY A 178 -0.55 -2.87 -19.04
N ILE A 179 0.13 -1.88 -19.59
CA ILE A 179 0.34 -0.58 -18.97
C ILE A 179 -0.38 0.43 -19.87
N GLY A 180 -1.46 1.04 -19.39
CA GLY A 180 -2.13 2.16 -20.04
C GLY A 180 -1.51 3.47 -19.59
N TYR A 181 -1.60 4.53 -20.39
CA TYR A 181 -1.24 5.88 -19.98
C TYR A 181 -2.46 6.80 -20.14
N GLY A 182 -3.19 7.13 -19.06
CA GLY A 182 -3.90 8.40 -18.82
C GLY A 182 -4.86 8.95 -19.89
N ILE A 183 -5.09 8.22 -20.97
CA ILE A 183 -6.03 8.56 -22.03
C ILE A 183 -7.38 8.06 -21.55
N ASP A 184 -7.94 8.82 -20.63
CA ASP A 184 -9.34 8.72 -20.27
C ASP A 184 -10.06 9.89 -20.95
N PRO A 185 -10.70 9.67 -22.12
CA PRO A 185 -11.44 10.72 -22.81
C PRO A 185 -12.64 11.22 -21.99
N THR A 186 -12.93 10.58 -20.86
CA THR A 186 -13.95 10.99 -19.91
C THR A 186 -13.45 12.01 -18.88
N GLN A 187 -12.15 12.30 -18.78
CA GLN A 187 -11.61 13.31 -17.85
C GLN A 187 -11.80 14.77 -18.28
N GLY A 188 -12.45 15.05 -19.42
CA GLY A 188 -12.74 16.42 -19.85
C GLY A 188 -13.82 17.12 -19.04
N GLU A 189 -13.70 18.44 -18.85
CA GLU A 189 -14.71 19.28 -18.19
C GLU A 189 -16.10 19.10 -18.82
N ALA A 190 -17.10 18.82 -17.99
CA ALA A 190 -18.49 18.77 -18.40
C ALA A 190 -19.03 20.20 -18.56
N LYS A 191 -19.68 20.48 -19.69
CA LYS A 191 -20.57 21.65 -19.81
C LYS A 191 -21.99 21.16 -19.64
N ASP A 192 -22.74 21.78 -18.73
CA ASP A 192 -24.12 21.45 -18.38
C ASP A 192 -24.31 20.02 -17.85
N GLY A 193 -23.30 19.49 -17.16
CA GLY A 193 -23.34 18.14 -16.56
C GLY A 193 -23.07 16.99 -17.54
N GLN A 194 -22.81 17.27 -18.82
CA GLN A 194 -22.53 16.25 -19.83
C GLN A 194 -21.16 16.46 -20.50
N ARG A 195 -20.37 15.38 -20.59
CA ARG A 195 -19.00 15.44 -21.16
C ARG A 195 -19.04 15.46 -22.67
N LYS A 196 -18.00 16.01 -23.29
CA LYS A 196 -17.88 16.05 -24.76
C LYS A 196 -17.85 14.65 -25.38
N ILE A 197 -17.17 13.70 -24.73
CA ILE A 197 -17.11 12.32 -25.18
C ILE A 197 -18.47 11.63 -25.11
N ASP A 198 -19.25 11.88 -24.05
CA ASP A 198 -20.60 11.30 -23.89
C ASP A 198 -21.52 11.77 -25.01
N ARG A 199 -21.45 13.06 -25.36
CA ARG A 199 -22.20 13.62 -26.51
C ARG A 199 -21.77 13.01 -27.85
N ALA A 200 -20.47 12.80 -28.05
CA ALA A 200 -19.96 12.20 -29.28
C ALA A 200 -20.36 10.72 -29.42
N ILE A 201 -20.36 9.98 -28.30
CA ILE A 201 -20.85 8.60 -28.22
C ILE A 201 -22.35 8.52 -28.49
N GLU A 202 -23.16 9.37 -27.84
CA GLU A 202 -24.62 9.42 -28.04
C GLU A 202 -24.99 9.75 -29.50
N LYS A 203 -24.21 10.60 -30.16
CA LYS A 203 -24.39 10.92 -31.58
C LYS A 203 -23.86 9.85 -32.53
N GLY A 204 -23.06 8.89 -32.04
CA GLY A 204 -22.36 7.92 -32.88
C GLY A 204 -21.31 8.55 -33.80
N ASP A 205 -20.77 9.73 -33.46
CA ASP A 205 -19.80 10.44 -34.30
C ASP A 205 -18.37 9.94 -34.01
N ALA A 206 -17.97 8.92 -34.77
CA ALA A 206 -16.63 8.33 -34.66
C ALA A 206 -15.49 9.34 -34.94
N THR A 207 -15.74 10.39 -35.74
CA THR A 207 -14.72 11.38 -36.07
C THR A 207 -14.49 12.33 -34.89
N GLU A 208 -15.56 12.75 -34.23
CA GLU A 208 -15.50 13.57 -33.02
C GLU A 208 -14.82 12.79 -31.88
N ILE A 209 -15.14 11.50 -31.72
CA ILE A 209 -14.48 10.61 -30.73
C ILE A 209 -12.98 10.51 -31.01
N LEU A 210 -12.57 10.24 -32.25
CA LEU A 210 -11.17 10.09 -32.61
C LEU A 210 -10.40 11.42 -32.48
N SER A 211 -11.03 12.55 -32.79
CA SER A 211 -10.43 13.87 -32.58
C SER A 211 -10.21 14.18 -31.11
N LEU A 212 -11.16 13.86 -30.24
CA LEU A 212 -11.04 14.07 -28.79
C LEU A 212 -9.90 13.23 -28.19
N ILE A 213 -9.77 11.98 -28.65
CA ILE A 213 -8.67 11.08 -28.23
C ILE A 213 -7.33 11.61 -28.77
N ALA A 214 -7.26 12.03 -30.03
CA ALA A 214 -6.04 12.59 -30.62
C ALA A 214 -5.59 13.88 -29.92
N ASP A 215 -6.51 14.78 -29.57
CA ASP A 215 -6.23 16.00 -28.81
C ASP A 215 -5.68 15.69 -27.41
N GLN A 216 -6.22 14.67 -26.74
CA GLN A 216 -5.73 14.25 -25.43
C GLN A 216 -4.34 13.60 -25.51
N ILE A 217 -4.08 12.82 -26.56
CA ILE A 217 -2.76 12.26 -26.84
C ILE A 217 -1.75 13.38 -27.16
N ALA A 218 -2.15 14.41 -27.91
CA ALA A 218 -1.27 15.53 -28.28
C ALA A 218 -0.92 16.44 -27.09
N ARG A 219 -1.78 16.49 -26.07
CA ARG A 219 -1.53 17.21 -24.81
C ARG A 219 -0.76 16.39 -23.79
N ALA A 220 -0.72 15.07 -23.93
CA ALA A 220 0.08 14.24 -23.06
C ALA A 220 1.56 14.50 -23.36
N ASP A 221 2.25 15.17 -22.43
CA ASP A 221 3.68 15.44 -22.49
C ASP A 221 4.54 14.16 -22.49
N LEU A 222 3.93 12.97 -22.53
CA LEU A 222 4.56 11.65 -22.61
C LEU A 222 5.72 11.59 -23.61
N GLY A 223 5.55 12.20 -24.79
CA GLY A 223 6.62 12.24 -25.79
C GLY A 223 7.84 13.03 -25.35
N GLN A 224 7.64 14.10 -24.59
CA GLN A 224 8.69 14.94 -24.03
C GLN A 224 9.23 14.35 -22.71
N ASP A 225 8.36 13.86 -21.82
CA ASP A 225 8.73 13.20 -20.56
C ASP A 225 9.56 11.94 -20.79
N LEU A 226 9.21 11.12 -21.79
CA LEU A 226 10.02 9.97 -22.18
C LEU A 226 11.36 10.41 -22.74
N ARG A 227 11.42 11.48 -23.54
CA ARG A 227 12.69 12.02 -24.06
C ARG A 227 13.55 12.58 -22.94
N ASP A 228 12.97 13.26 -21.96
CA ASP A 228 13.66 13.84 -20.82
C ASP A 228 14.14 12.75 -19.85
N ALA A 229 13.34 11.71 -19.63
CA ALA A 229 13.74 10.52 -18.87
C ALA A 229 14.86 9.75 -19.58
N ILE A 230 14.79 9.58 -20.90
CA ILE A 230 15.85 8.97 -21.71
C ILE A 230 17.12 9.83 -21.66
N ALA A 231 16.99 11.17 -21.67
CA ALA A 231 18.12 12.09 -21.56
C ALA A 231 18.82 12.06 -20.20
N LYS A 232 18.09 11.71 -19.12
CA LYS A 232 18.64 11.49 -17.77
C LYS A 232 19.46 10.20 -17.66
N ILE A 233 19.28 9.24 -18.58
CA ILE A 233 20.11 8.03 -18.64
C ILE A 233 21.46 8.44 -19.23
N ALA A 234 22.51 8.41 -18.42
CA ALA A 234 23.87 8.64 -18.91
C ALA A 234 24.25 7.55 -19.93
N ASN A 235 24.51 7.96 -21.17
CA ASN A 235 24.89 7.10 -22.29
C ASN A 235 23.98 5.85 -22.42
N PRO A 236 22.70 6.02 -22.81
CA PRO A 236 21.70 4.96 -22.78
C PRO A 236 22.10 3.77 -23.66
N THR A 237 22.82 4.03 -24.75
CA THR A 237 23.39 2.99 -25.62
C THR A 237 24.35 2.07 -24.87
N GLU A 238 25.20 2.62 -24.01
CA GLU A 238 26.16 1.81 -23.25
C GLU A 238 25.50 1.07 -22.11
N THR A 239 24.52 1.68 -21.45
CA THR A 239 23.69 1.02 -20.43
C THR A 239 22.92 -0.17 -21.01
N ILE A 240 22.28 0.01 -22.18
CA ILE A 240 21.59 -1.08 -22.88
C ILE A 240 22.57 -2.20 -23.27
N ARG A 241 23.75 -1.85 -23.81
CA ARG A 241 24.78 -2.85 -24.13
C ARG A 241 25.26 -3.59 -22.88
N GLN A 242 25.39 -2.90 -21.76
CA GLN A 242 25.84 -3.49 -20.51
C GLN A 242 24.80 -4.48 -19.97
N VAL A 243 23.52 -4.10 -19.94
CA VAL A 243 22.42 -4.99 -19.57
C VAL A 243 22.40 -6.22 -20.47
N ILE A 244 22.48 -6.04 -21.80
CA ILE A 244 22.51 -7.17 -22.74
C ILE A 244 23.73 -8.08 -22.47
N ARG A 245 24.92 -7.51 -22.24
CA ARG A 245 26.12 -8.30 -21.87
C ARG A 245 25.89 -9.10 -20.59
N ASP A 246 25.24 -8.51 -19.60
CA ASP A 246 24.97 -9.15 -18.32
C ASP A 246 23.92 -10.26 -18.47
N GLU A 247 22.91 -10.09 -19.34
CA GLU A 247 21.95 -11.14 -19.70
C GLU A 247 22.59 -12.33 -20.42
N PHE A 248 23.73 -12.15 -21.08
CA PHE A 248 24.49 -13.23 -21.72
C PHE A 248 25.49 -13.94 -20.78
N LYS A 249 25.72 -13.44 -19.56
CA LYS A 249 26.58 -14.10 -18.55
C LYS A 249 25.83 -15.25 -17.86
N PRO A 250 26.54 -16.24 -17.27
CA PRO A 250 25.91 -17.31 -16.50
C PRO A 250 24.96 -16.78 -15.43
N GLY A 251 23.68 -17.19 -15.51
CA GLY A 251 22.60 -16.70 -14.64
C GLY A 251 21.73 -15.60 -15.24
N GLY A 252 22.11 -15.03 -16.40
CA GLY A 252 21.28 -14.12 -17.18
C GLY A 252 20.19 -14.85 -17.99
N LEU A 253 19.12 -14.15 -18.31
CA LEU A 253 17.92 -14.70 -18.96
C LEU A 253 18.18 -15.11 -20.42
N LEU A 254 19.16 -14.49 -21.07
CA LEU A 254 19.57 -14.77 -22.45
C LEU A 254 20.80 -15.71 -22.52
N HIS A 255 21.31 -16.16 -21.37
CA HIS A 255 22.45 -17.06 -21.32
C HIS A 255 22.03 -18.47 -21.73
N ARG A 256 22.47 -18.89 -22.92
CA ARG A 256 22.36 -20.30 -23.33
C ARG A 256 23.49 -21.10 -22.65
N ARG A 257 23.10 -22.17 -21.94
CA ARG A 257 24.01 -23.18 -21.40
C ARG A 257 24.72 -23.94 -22.52
#